data_AF-X0Y8W7-F1
#
_entry.id   AF-X0Y8W7-F1
#
_cell.length_a   1.000
_cell.length_b   1.000
_cell.length_c   1.000
_cell.angle_alpha   90.00
_cell.angle_beta   90.00
_cell.angle_gamma   90.00
#
_symmetry.space_group_name_H-M   'P 1'
#
loop_
_entity.id
_entity.type
_entity.pdbx_description
1 polymer ?
#
loop_
_entity_poly.entity_id
_entity_poly.type
_entity_poly.pdbx_seq_one_letter_code
_entity_poly.pdbx_strand_id
1 'polypeptide(L)'
;DIELLPENKPHYTGTLVLYSSNGTGKIIDKQGDSYELLDIVDGQQRLTTIVVLLDVVRRNLEELGENDLAKGLKERYIAVEDCNRDLRPKLTLNKDCHKFFIDVMLDVEGSLAGPTIRAHKNLQDAWEQFRDYLKKKKIESGEKFASWLISFRNKICHHLVFTVYTVQEAIDVGIIFEVMNNRGLKITELEKVKNYLLYLTSKLELRPDHGLEGLINTTWTHIFESLMASKLGSTDNEDR
;
A
#
# COMPACT_ATOMS: atom_id res chain seq x y z
N ASP A 1 -13.02 1.01 -15.73
CA ASP A 1 -13.84 2.00 -15.00
C ASP A 1 -13.27 3.41 -14.91
N ILE A 2 -12.03 3.62 -14.42
CA ILE A 2 -11.49 5.00 -14.26
C ILE A 2 -11.45 5.80 -15.58
N GLU A 3 -11.12 5.17 -16.71
CA GLU A 3 -11.15 5.84 -18.02
C GLU A 3 -12.54 6.36 -18.41
N LEU A 4 -13.58 5.62 -18.03
CA LEU A 4 -14.99 5.94 -18.33
C LEU A 4 -15.55 7.03 -17.43
N LEU A 5 -14.82 7.42 -16.38
CA LEU A 5 -15.24 8.50 -15.50
C LEU A 5 -15.26 9.81 -16.28
N PRO A 6 -16.40 10.52 -16.29
CA PRO A 6 -16.47 11.89 -16.79
C PRO A 6 -15.51 12.78 -15.99
N GLU A 7 -14.99 13.83 -16.62
CA GLU A 7 -14.01 14.74 -16.00
C GLU A 7 -14.53 15.50 -14.77
N ASN A 8 -15.81 15.42 -14.43
CA ASN A 8 -16.40 16.15 -13.30
C ASN A 8 -17.25 15.27 -12.39
N LYS A 9 -17.17 13.93 -12.49
CA LYS A 9 -17.97 13.05 -11.64
C LYS A 9 -17.11 12.30 -10.62
N PRO A 10 -17.43 12.40 -9.32
CA PRO A 10 -16.76 11.60 -8.32
C PRO A 10 -17.09 10.11 -8.52
N HIS A 11 -16.12 9.27 -8.20
CA HIS A 11 -16.21 7.82 -8.19
C HIS A 11 -16.05 7.33 -6.75
N TYR A 12 -17.10 6.74 -6.22
CA TYR A 12 -17.04 6.15 -4.90
C TYR A 12 -16.10 4.93 -4.91
N THR A 13 -15.01 5.03 -4.17
CA THR A 13 -13.90 4.05 -4.14
C THR A 13 -13.91 3.21 -2.84
N GLY A 14 -14.97 3.40 -2.03
CA GLY A 14 -15.23 2.63 -0.82
C GLY A 14 -14.83 3.36 0.46
N THR A 15 -14.81 2.60 1.56
CA THR A 15 -14.53 3.10 2.91
C THR A 15 -13.06 2.90 3.27
N LEU A 16 -12.45 3.84 3.99
CA LEU A 16 -11.18 3.67 4.67
C LEU A 16 -11.44 3.72 6.17
N VAL A 17 -10.91 2.74 6.91
CA VAL A 17 -10.94 2.77 8.37
C VAL A 17 -9.52 2.95 8.86
N LEU A 18 -9.31 4.03 9.61
CA LEU A 18 -8.03 4.45 10.13
C LEU A 18 -8.04 4.35 11.65
N TYR A 19 -6.94 3.92 12.23
CA TYR A 19 -6.73 3.93 13.67
C TYR A 19 -5.69 4.98 14.01
N SER A 20 -6.05 5.86 14.94
CA SER A 20 -5.15 6.85 15.52
C SER A 20 -4.92 6.44 16.97
N SER A 21 -3.73 5.95 17.29
CA SER A 21 -3.35 5.78 18.69
C SER A 21 -2.90 7.11 19.28
N ASN A 22 -3.26 7.38 20.54
CA ASN A 22 -2.75 8.53 21.25
C ASN A 22 -1.22 8.41 21.36
N GLY A 23 -0.49 9.18 20.56
CA GLY A 23 0.98 9.17 20.53
C GLY A 23 1.60 8.58 19.26
N THR A 24 0.85 8.36 18.18
CA THR A 24 1.48 8.10 16.88
C THR A 24 2.43 9.26 16.53
N GLY A 25 3.64 8.92 16.10
CA GLY A 25 4.68 9.90 15.80
C GLY A 25 4.21 10.91 14.75
N LYS A 26 4.77 12.12 14.80
CA LYS A 26 4.60 13.12 13.74
C LYS A 26 5.83 13.12 12.86
N ILE A 27 5.62 13.14 11.55
CA ILE A 27 6.68 13.40 10.58
C ILE A 27 6.55 14.86 10.16
N ILE A 28 7.66 15.58 10.16
CA ILE A 28 7.72 16.95 9.63
C ILE A 28 8.54 16.90 8.35
N ASP A 29 7.97 17.37 7.24
CA ASP A 29 8.70 17.43 5.98
C ASP A 29 9.67 18.60 5.89
N LYS A 30 10.48 18.61 4.82
CA LYS A 30 11.41 19.71 4.52
C LYS A 30 10.76 21.08 4.33
N GLN A 31 9.44 21.14 4.09
CA GLN A 31 8.68 22.38 3.96
C GLN A 31 8.10 22.84 5.30
N GLY A 32 8.21 22.03 6.34
CA GLY A 32 7.69 22.30 7.67
C GLY A 32 6.26 21.78 7.89
N ASP A 33 5.68 21.06 6.91
CA ASP A 33 4.35 20.49 7.05
C ASP A 33 4.40 19.26 7.96
N SER A 34 3.45 19.18 8.89
CA SER A 34 3.35 18.07 9.85
C SER A 34 2.33 17.03 9.39
N TYR A 35 2.75 15.77 9.41
CA TYR A 35 1.95 14.60 9.06
C TYR A 35 1.76 13.73 10.30
N GLU A 36 0.51 13.40 10.59
CA GLU A 36 0.15 12.42 11.61
C GLU A 36 0.24 11.01 11.03
N LEU A 37 0.89 10.11 11.77
CA LEU A 37 0.92 8.69 11.42
C LEU A 37 -0.41 8.04 11.85
N LEU A 38 -1.03 7.33 10.92
CA LEU A 38 -2.29 6.61 11.12
C LEU A 38 -2.13 5.18 10.63
N ASP A 39 -2.67 4.23 11.39
CA ASP A 39 -2.71 2.83 10.98
C ASP A 39 -3.95 2.59 10.11
N ILE A 40 -3.78 1.89 9.00
CA ILE A 40 -4.90 1.57 8.09
C ILE A 40 -5.47 0.22 8.51
N VAL A 41 -6.69 0.21 9.04
CA VAL A 41 -7.42 -0.99 9.46
C VAL A 41 -8.09 -1.67 8.26
N ASP A 42 -8.71 -0.87 7.39
CA ASP A 42 -9.29 -1.33 6.12
C ASP A 42 -8.99 -0.34 4.99
N GLY A 43 -8.85 -0.90 3.78
CA GLY A 43 -8.44 -0.17 2.58
C GLY A 43 -6.96 -0.32 2.24
N GLN A 44 -6.19 -1.12 2.99
CA GLN A 44 -4.76 -1.35 2.77
C GLN A 44 -4.46 -1.73 1.31
N GLN A 45 -5.16 -2.75 0.79
CA GLN A 45 -4.96 -3.21 -0.59
C GLN A 45 -5.33 -2.13 -1.61
N ARG A 46 -6.46 -1.43 -1.41
CA ARG A 46 -6.92 -0.36 -2.32
C ARG A 46 -5.93 0.80 -2.39
N LEU A 47 -5.45 1.27 -1.25
CA LEU A 47 -4.44 2.33 -1.19
C LEU A 47 -3.12 1.89 -1.81
N THR A 48 -2.68 0.66 -1.54
CA THR A 48 -1.47 0.08 -2.13
C THR A 48 -1.56 0.07 -3.65
N THR A 49 -2.66 -0.45 -4.21
CA THR A 49 -2.87 -0.48 -5.67
C THR A 49 -2.87 0.92 -6.29
N ILE A 50 -3.50 1.90 -5.64
CA ILE A 50 -3.52 3.29 -6.12
C ILE A 50 -2.11 3.89 -6.11
N VAL A 51 -1.32 3.68 -5.04
CA VAL A 51 0.06 4.19 -4.97
C VAL A 51 0.94 3.54 -6.04
N VAL A 52 0.81 2.23 -6.28
CA VAL A 52 1.52 1.54 -7.36
C VAL A 52 1.15 2.13 -8.73
N LEU A 53 -0.14 2.37 -8.99
CA LEU A 53 -0.60 3.01 -10.22
C LEU A 53 -0.02 4.43 -10.38
N LEU A 54 -0.01 5.23 -9.31
CA LEU A 54 0.54 6.58 -9.31
C LEU A 54 2.05 6.59 -9.59
N ASP A 55 2.81 5.61 -9.10
CA ASP A 55 4.23 5.48 -9.44
C ASP A 55 4.44 5.20 -10.94
N VAL A 56 3.66 4.28 -11.52
CA VAL A 56 3.75 3.99 -12.95
C VAL A 56 3.38 5.22 -13.79
N VAL A 57 2.38 6.00 -13.37
CA VAL A 57 2.03 7.28 -14.00
C VAL A 57 3.16 8.30 -13.85
N ARG A 58 3.76 8.43 -12.66
CA ARG A 58 4.92 9.30 -12.41
C ARG A 58 6.07 9.01 -13.38
N ARG A 59 6.46 7.74 -13.51
CA ARG A 59 7.56 7.34 -14.42
C ARG A 59 7.25 7.69 -15.88
N ASN A 60 6.01 7.51 -16.32
CA ASN A 60 5.60 7.89 -17.68
C ASN A 60 5.60 9.42 -17.88
N LEU A 61 5.29 10.22 -16.85
CA LEU A 61 5.44 11.68 -16.92
C LEU A 61 6.91 12.10 -17.05
N GLU A 62 7.82 11.45 -16.32
CA GLU A 62 9.26 11.69 -16.44
C GLU A 62 9.79 11.36 -17.84
N GLU A 63 9.36 10.22 -18.41
CA GLU A 63 9.69 9.86 -19.79
C GLU A 63 9.19 10.87 -20.83
N LEU A 64 8.10 11.57 -20.54
CA LEU A 64 7.54 12.62 -21.41
C LEU A 64 8.19 13.99 -21.18
N GLY A 65 9.09 14.13 -20.20
CA GLY A 65 9.71 15.40 -19.81
C GLY A 65 8.85 16.28 -18.90
N GLU A 66 7.70 15.79 -18.42
CA GLU A 66 6.77 16.47 -17.51
C GLU A 66 7.24 16.39 -16.05
N ASN A 67 8.49 16.81 -15.81
CA ASN A 67 9.20 16.60 -14.54
C ASN A 67 8.53 17.29 -13.34
N ASP A 68 7.94 18.47 -13.52
CA ASP A 68 7.25 19.18 -12.44
C ASP A 68 5.99 18.44 -12.00
N LEU A 69 5.22 17.90 -12.96
CA LEU A 69 4.04 17.09 -12.66
C LEU A 69 4.42 15.78 -11.99
N ALA A 70 5.49 15.13 -12.46
CA ALA A 70 6.01 13.90 -11.85
C ALA A 70 6.48 14.15 -10.42
N LYS A 71 7.26 15.21 -10.19
CA LYS A 71 7.73 15.61 -8.86
C LYS A 71 6.57 15.91 -7.92
N GLY A 72 5.60 16.71 -8.35
CA GLY A 72 4.42 17.02 -7.55
C GLY A 72 3.58 15.77 -7.22
N LEU A 73 3.50 14.80 -8.13
CA LEU A 73 2.83 13.52 -7.88
C LEU A 73 3.57 12.69 -6.82
N LYS A 74 4.91 12.63 -6.90
CA LYS A 74 5.76 11.95 -5.92
C LYS A 74 5.60 12.56 -4.53
N GLU A 75 5.83 13.87 -4.41
CA GLU A 75 5.83 14.60 -3.14
C GLU A 75 4.45 14.57 -2.46
N ARG A 76 3.36 14.58 -3.23
CA ARG A 76 2.00 14.62 -2.69
C ARG A 76 1.45 13.25 -2.27
N TYR A 77 1.76 12.17 -3.01
CA TYR A 77 1.07 10.89 -2.83
C TYR A 77 2.00 9.70 -2.53
N ILE A 78 3.28 9.76 -2.88
CA ILE A 78 4.17 8.60 -2.84
C ILE A 78 5.15 8.71 -1.66
N ALA A 79 5.97 9.76 -1.65
CA ALA A 79 7.01 9.95 -0.64
C ALA A 79 7.40 11.42 -0.50
N VAL A 80 7.81 11.81 0.70
CA VAL A 80 8.23 13.17 1.07
C VAL A 80 9.60 13.12 1.76
N GLU A 81 10.42 14.13 1.59
CA GLU A 81 11.67 14.27 2.35
C GLU A 81 11.38 14.89 3.71
N ASP A 82 11.86 14.28 4.79
CA ASP A 82 11.78 14.86 6.13
C ASP A 82 12.80 16.00 6.35
N CYS A 83 12.79 16.60 7.53
CA CYS A 83 13.72 17.67 7.89
C CYS A 83 15.21 17.25 7.84
N ASN A 84 15.51 15.95 7.90
CA ASN A 84 16.86 15.41 7.76
C ASN A 84 17.22 15.06 6.31
N ARG A 85 16.29 15.30 5.37
CA ARG A 85 16.36 14.89 3.95
C ARG A 85 16.24 13.37 3.75
N ASP A 86 15.74 12.64 4.73
CA ASP A 86 15.43 11.22 4.55
C ASP A 86 14.13 11.09 3.76
N LEU A 87 14.10 10.23 2.74
CA LEU A 87 12.88 9.99 1.97
C LEU A 87 11.92 9.10 2.78
N ARG A 88 10.78 9.67 3.16
CA ARG A 88 9.71 9.02 3.90
C ARG A 88 8.55 8.66 2.97
N PRO A 89 8.22 7.36 2.78
CA PRO A 89 7.02 6.98 2.04
C PRO A 89 5.76 7.41 2.79
N LYS A 90 4.71 7.82 2.05
CA LYS A 90 3.40 8.17 2.62
C LYS A 90 2.53 6.95 2.92
N LEU A 91 2.92 5.77 2.42
CA LEU A 91 2.27 4.50 2.70
C LEU A 91 3.32 3.49 3.18
N THR A 92 3.12 2.96 4.38
CA THR A 92 3.96 1.92 4.97
C THR A 92 3.19 0.60 4.94
N LEU A 93 3.69 -0.37 4.17
CA LEU A 93 3.18 -1.74 4.19
C LEU A 93 3.72 -2.52 5.38
N ASN A 94 3.17 -3.72 5.62
CA ASN A 94 3.68 -4.66 6.61
C ASN A 94 5.18 -4.92 6.40
N LYS A 95 5.90 -5.19 7.51
CA LYS A 95 7.36 -5.36 7.55
C LYS A 95 7.91 -6.25 6.44
N ASP A 96 7.21 -7.35 6.15
CA ASP A 96 7.62 -8.32 5.13
C ASP A 96 7.63 -7.73 3.72
N CYS A 97 6.64 -6.89 3.40
CA CYS A 97 6.48 -6.27 2.08
C CYS A 97 7.10 -4.88 1.96
N HIS A 98 7.32 -4.19 3.08
CA HIS A 98 7.72 -2.77 3.08
C HIS A 98 9.02 -2.55 2.30
N LYS A 99 10.04 -3.35 2.60
CA LYS A 99 11.33 -3.25 1.92
C LYS A 99 11.21 -3.47 0.42
N PHE A 100 10.48 -4.50 0.00
CA PHE A 100 10.23 -4.77 -1.42
C PHE A 100 9.48 -3.61 -2.09
N PHE A 101 8.44 -3.07 -1.44
CA PHE A 101 7.66 -1.96 -1.95
C PHE A 101 8.47 -0.66 -2.13
N ILE A 102 9.32 -0.31 -1.16
CA ILE A 102 10.14 0.89 -1.21
C ILE A 102 11.30 0.74 -2.18
N ASP A 103 12.08 -0.34 -2.03
CA ASP A 103 13.36 -0.47 -2.72
C ASP A 103 13.20 -0.88 -4.18
N VAL A 104 12.22 -1.75 -4.48
CA VAL A 104 12.04 -2.36 -5.80
C VAL A 104 11.01 -1.60 -6.62
N MET A 105 9.91 -1.14 -6.00
CA MET A 105 8.80 -0.52 -6.75
C MET A 105 8.89 0.99 -6.82
N LEU A 106 9.24 1.64 -5.71
CA LEU A 106 9.31 3.11 -5.66
C LEU A 106 10.71 3.67 -5.99
N ASP A 107 11.68 2.78 -6.25
CA ASP A 107 13.05 3.11 -6.66
C ASP A 107 13.72 4.10 -5.69
N VAL A 108 13.47 3.90 -4.40
CA VAL A 108 13.99 4.76 -3.33
C VAL A 108 15.44 4.40 -3.01
N GLU A 109 15.81 3.12 -3.09
CA GLU A 109 17.18 2.63 -2.78
C GLU A 109 17.82 1.74 -3.87
N GLY A 110 17.14 1.49 -5.00
CA GLY A 110 17.74 0.80 -6.16
C GLY A 110 18.06 -0.69 -5.94
N SER A 111 17.21 -1.44 -5.23
CA SER A 111 17.44 -2.86 -4.97
C SER A 111 16.91 -3.77 -6.10
N LEU A 112 17.69 -4.78 -6.47
CA LEU A 112 17.35 -5.83 -7.45
C LEU A 112 16.87 -7.14 -6.79
N ALA A 113 16.33 -7.07 -5.57
CA ALA A 113 15.81 -8.26 -4.90
C ALA A 113 14.49 -8.71 -5.55
N GLY A 114 14.47 -9.95 -6.07
CA GLY A 114 13.26 -10.57 -6.62
C GLY A 114 12.21 -10.92 -5.54
N PRO A 115 10.98 -11.26 -5.95
CA PRO A 115 9.91 -11.59 -5.02
C PRO A 115 10.22 -12.89 -4.25
N THR A 116 10.15 -12.83 -2.92
CA THR A 116 10.40 -13.97 -2.01
C THR A 116 9.11 -14.55 -1.41
N ILE A 117 8.05 -13.74 -1.30
CA ILE A 117 6.73 -14.15 -0.82
C ILE A 117 5.63 -13.88 -1.86
N ARG A 118 4.46 -14.52 -1.73
CA ARG A 118 3.32 -14.31 -2.65
C ARG A 118 2.94 -12.83 -2.75
N ALA A 119 2.95 -12.11 -1.64
CA ALA A 119 2.63 -10.68 -1.63
C ALA A 119 3.60 -9.85 -2.49
N HIS A 120 4.90 -10.18 -2.51
CA HIS A 120 5.86 -9.50 -3.40
C HIS A 120 5.54 -9.75 -4.86
N LYS A 121 5.18 -11.00 -5.20
CA LYS A 121 4.76 -11.34 -6.55
C LYS A 121 3.49 -10.59 -6.96
N ASN A 122 2.48 -10.53 -6.09
CA ASN A 122 1.25 -9.79 -6.36
C ASN A 122 1.51 -8.30 -6.59
N LEU A 123 2.41 -7.71 -5.79
CA LEU A 123 2.84 -6.32 -5.96
C LEU A 123 3.54 -6.12 -7.31
N GLN A 124 4.53 -6.97 -7.63
CA GLN A 124 5.24 -6.92 -8.91
C GLN A 124 4.29 -7.09 -10.09
N ASP A 125 3.42 -8.10 -10.06
CA ASP A 125 2.44 -8.39 -11.10
C ASP A 125 1.50 -7.18 -11.31
N ALA A 126 1.06 -6.52 -10.24
CA ALA A 126 0.23 -5.31 -10.35
C ALA A 126 0.96 -4.15 -11.04
N TRP A 127 2.24 -3.94 -10.70
CA TRP A 127 3.06 -2.91 -11.35
C TRP A 127 3.32 -3.23 -12.82
N GLU A 128 3.66 -4.48 -13.15
CA GLU A 128 3.85 -4.93 -14.54
C GLU A 128 2.57 -4.77 -15.35
N GLN A 129 1.41 -5.13 -14.79
CA GLN A 129 0.11 -4.94 -15.43
C GLN A 129 -0.17 -3.46 -15.74
N PHE A 130 0.07 -2.54 -14.80
CA PHE A 130 -0.14 -1.11 -15.05
C PHE A 130 0.87 -0.54 -16.05
N ARG A 131 2.13 -0.97 -15.98
CA ARG A 131 3.18 -0.58 -16.93
C ARG A 131 2.80 -1.00 -18.34
N ASP A 132 2.42 -2.26 -18.51
CA ASP A 132 2.07 -2.82 -19.82
C ASP A 132 0.78 -2.19 -20.37
N TYR A 133 -0.18 -1.89 -19.50
CA TYR A 133 -1.37 -1.13 -19.84
C TYR A 133 -1.04 0.28 -20.36
N LEU A 134 -0.22 1.06 -19.65
CA LEU A 134 0.18 2.40 -20.11
C LEU A 134 1.03 2.34 -21.38
N LYS A 135 1.91 1.34 -21.52
CA LYS A 135 2.67 1.12 -22.74
C LYS A 135 1.76 0.86 -23.94
N LYS A 136 0.74 0.03 -23.78
CA LYS A 136 -0.28 -0.20 -24.81
C LYS A 136 -1.03 1.09 -25.13
N LYS A 137 -1.44 1.86 -24.12
CA LYS A 137 -2.11 3.16 -24.31
C LYS A 137 -1.25 4.20 -25.01
N LYS A 138 0.06 4.21 -24.75
CA LYS A 138 1.04 5.07 -25.45
C LYS A 138 1.07 4.77 -26.94
N ILE A 139 1.05 3.50 -27.32
CA ILE A 139 0.99 3.06 -28.72
C ILE A 139 -0.35 3.44 -29.37
N GLU A 140 -1.47 3.18 -28.68
CA GLU A 140 -2.83 3.47 -29.19
C GLU A 140 -3.07 4.98 -29.38
N SER A 141 -2.57 5.81 -28.46
CA SER A 141 -2.87 7.24 -28.42
C SER A 141 -1.86 8.10 -29.19
N GLY A 142 -0.67 7.56 -29.49
CA GLY A 142 0.39 8.26 -30.21
C GLY A 142 0.71 9.62 -29.59
N GLU A 143 0.65 10.67 -30.41
CA GLU A 143 0.91 12.07 -30.00
C GLU A 143 -0.05 12.58 -28.91
N LYS A 144 -1.26 12.01 -28.81
CA LYS A 144 -2.25 12.39 -27.79
C LYS A 144 -2.00 11.72 -26.43
N PHE A 145 -0.99 10.88 -26.31
CA PHE A 145 -0.72 10.16 -25.07
C PHE A 145 -0.41 11.10 -23.90
N ALA A 146 0.36 12.17 -24.13
CA ALA A 146 0.73 13.11 -23.07
C ALA A 146 -0.50 13.80 -22.45
N SER A 147 -1.39 14.35 -23.28
CA SER A 147 -2.63 15.00 -22.81
C SER A 147 -3.58 14.00 -22.17
N TRP A 148 -3.68 12.78 -22.72
CA TRP A 148 -4.46 11.70 -22.12
C TRP A 148 -3.92 11.30 -20.74
N LEU A 149 -2.61 11.15 -20.58
CA LEU A 149 -1.99 10.74 -19.32
C LEU A 149 -2.22 11.79 -18.22
N ILE A 150 -2.15 13.09 -18.58
CA ILE A 150 -2.46 14.19 -17.65
C ILE A 150 -3.94 14.15 -17.22
N SER A 151 -4.88 13.95 -18.15
CA SER A 151 -6.30 13.78 -17.82
C SER A 151 -6.53 12.54 -16.94
N PHE A 152 -5.89 11.42 -17.27
CA PHE A 152 -5.97 10.18 -16.49
C PHE A 152 -5.43 10.35 -15.06
N ARG A 153 -4.27 10.99 -14.90
CA ARG A 153 -3.72 11.40 -13.60
C ARG A 153 -4.73 12.23 -12.81
N ASN A 154 -5.33 13.24 -13.42
CA ASN A 154 -6.30 14.11 -12.75
C ASN A 154 -7.53 13.35 -12.26
N LYS A 155 -8.03 12.38 -13.05
CA LYS A 155 -9.12 11.49 -12.61
C LYS A 155 -8.74 10.70 -11.36
N ILE A 156 -7.54 10.12 -11.32
CA ILE A 156 -7.07 9.36 -10.15
C ILE A 156 -6.92 10.27 -8.93
N CYS A 157 -6.32 11.45 -9.11
CA CYS A 157 -5.99 12.34 -7.99
C CYS A 157 -7.21 13.08 -7.41
N HIS A 158 -8.23 13.36 -8.23
CA HIS A 158 -9.33 14.26 -7.83
C HIS A 158 -10.71 13.60 -7.83
N HIS A 159 -10.93 12.48 -8.53
CA HIS A 159 -12.27 11.90 -8.63
C HIS A 159 -12.46 10.63 -7.81
N LEU A 160 -11.41 10.06 -7.23
CA LEU A 160 -11.57 8.93 -6.30
C LEU A 160 -12.01 9.45 -4.92
N VAL A 161 -13.23 9.10 -4.52
CA VAL A 161 -13.84 9.53 -3.25
C VAL A 161 -13.93 8.37 -2.28
N PHE A 162 -13.40 8.57 -1.07
CA PHE A 162 -13.45 7.61 0.03
C PHE A 162 -14.30 8.15 1.18
N THR A 163 -15.03 7.26 1.84
CA THR A 163 -15.58 7.54 3.17
C THR A 163 -14.51 7.19 4.20
N VAL A 164 -14.05 8.15 5.01
CA VAL A 164 -13.01 7.92 6.01
C VAL A 164 -13.61 7.86 7.40
N TYR A 165 -13.37 6.77 8.13
CA TYR A 165 -13.69 6.63 9.54
C TYR A 165 -12.42 6.46 10.34
N THR A 166 -12.21 7.34 11.31
CA THR A 166 -11.06 7.26 12.23
C THR A 166 -11.53 6.81 13.59
N VAL A 167 -10.93 5.73 14.11
CA VAL A 167 -11.19 5.19 15.43
C VAL A 167 -10.02 5.48 16.39
N GLN A 168 -10.36 5.72 17.65
CA GLN A 168 -9.40 6.12 18.69
C GLN A 168 -9.08 4.97 19.67
N GLU A 169 -9.93 3.93 19.73
CA GLU A 169 -9.77 2.81 20.66
C GLU A 169 -9.40 1.52 19.94
N ALA A 170 -8.35 0.84 20.42
CA ALA A 170 -7.86 -0.41 19.84
C ALA A 170 -8.88 -1.57 19.91
N ILE A 171 -9.79 -1.55 20.90
CA ILE A 171 -10.86 -2.56 21.03
C ILE A 171 -11.83 -2.45 19.85
N ASP A 172 -12.18 -1.23 19.44
CA ASP A 172 -13.07 -0.98 18.32
C ASP A 172 -12.46 -1.43 16.99
N VAL A 173 -11.14 -1.30 16.84
CA VAL A 173 -10.41 -1.78 15.65
C VAL A 173 -10.63 -3.27 15.41
N GLY A 174 -10.50 -4.10 16.45
CA GLY A 174 -10.67 -5.56 16.35
C GLY A 174 -12.08 -5.95 15.91
N ILE A 175 -13.10 -5.34 16.52
CA ILE A 175 -14.51 -5.58 16.19
C ILE A 175 -14.81 -5.14 14.75
N ILE A 176 -14.34 -3.93 14.38
CA ILE A 176 -14.55 -3.39 13.04
C ILE A 176 -13.87 -4.26 11.99
N PHE A 177 -12.65 -4.74 12.25
CA PHE A 177 -11.93 -5.66 11.39
C PHE A 177 -12.67 -7.00 11.19
N GLU A 178 -13.18 -7.62 12.26
CA GLU A 178 -13.99 -8.85 12.17
C GLU A 178 -15.26 -8.64 11.33
N VAL A 179 -15.97 -7.54 11.57
CA VAL A 179 -17.23 -7.24 10.87
C VAL A 179 -17.00 -6.95 9.38
N MET A 180 -15.91 -6.27 9.03
CA MET A 180 -15.58 -5.94 7.63
C MET A 180 -15.07 -7.16 6.85
N ASN A 181 -14.21 -7.98 7.46
CA ASN A 181 -13.66 -9.17 6.80
C ASN A 181 -14.70 -10.28 6.56
N ASN A 182 -15.78 -10.31 7.34
CA ASN A 182 -16.90 -11.22 7.10
C ASN A 182 -17.62 -10.97 5.74
N ARG A 183 -17.25 -9.92 4.98
CA ARG A 183 -17.85 -9.57 3.68
C ARG A 183 -16.94 -9.78 2.46
N GLY A 184 -15.66 -10.15 2.65
CA GLY A 184 -14.62 -10.19 1.59
C GLY A 184 -14.10 -11.59 1.22
N LEU A 185 -12.90 -11.63 0.61
CA LEU A 185 -12.12 -12.88 0.43
C LEU A 185 -11.91 -13.52 1.81
N LYS A 186 -12.11 -14.84 1.91
CA LYS A 186 -11.91 -15.56 3.17
C LYS A 186 -10.44 -15.43 3.58
N ILE A 187 -10.22 -14.91 4.78
CA ILE A 187 -8.92 -14.98 5.47
C ILE A 187 -8.53 -16.46 5.57
N THR A 188 -7.29 -16.79 5.23
CA THR A 188 -6.79 -18.17 5.35
C THR A 188 -6.75 -18.58 6.82
N GLU A 189 -6.85 -19.88 7.11
CA GLU A 189 -6.73 -20.40 8.48
C GLU A 189 -5.37 -20.00 9.09
N LEU A 190 -4.32 -19.97 8.28
CA LEU A 190 -2.99 -19.52 8.69
C LEU A 190 -2.97 -18.03 9.10
N GLU A 191 -3.66 -17.16 8.37
CA GLU A 191 -3.81 -15.75 8.70
C GLU A 191 -4.69 -15.54 9.94
N LYS A 192 -5.75 -16.35 10.12
CA LYS A 192 -6.58 -16.32 11.33
C LYS A 192 -5.77 -16.68 12.57
N VAL A 193 -4.94 -17.72 12.50
CA VAL A 193 -4.04 -18.11 13.60
C VAL A 193 -3.04 -16.99 13.90
N LYS A 194 -2.45 -16.36 12.88
CA LYS A 194 -1.56 -15.20 13.07
C LYS A 194 -2.25 -14.09 13.85
N ASN A 195 -3.43 -13.69 13.36
CA ASN A 195 -4.19 -12.58 13.95
C ASN A 195 -4.63 -12.90 15.38
N TYR A 196 -5.04 -14.15 15.64
CA TYR A 196 -5.40 -14.59 16.99
C TYR A 196 -4.20 -14.55 17.94
N LEU A 197 -3.01 -14.96 17.50
CA LEU A 197 -1.79 -14.87 18.31
C LEU A 197 -1.42 -13.41 18.61
N LEU A 198 -1.46 -12.52 17.61
CA LEU A 198 -1.21 -11.08 17.82
C LEU A 198 -2.27 -10.45 18.74
N TYR A 199 -3.53 -10.88 18.64
CA TYR A 199 -4.57 -10.47 19.57
C TYR A 199 -4.25 -10.94 20.99
N LEU A 200 -3.84 -12.20 21.18
CA LEU A 200 -3.45 -12.70 22.49
C LEU A 200 -2.25 -11.94 23.05
N THR A 201 -1.24 -11.60 22.24
CA THR A 201 -0.11 -10.79 22.73
C THR A 201 -0.56 -9.42 23.23
N SER A 202 -1.53 -8.79 22.56
CA SER A 202 -2.10 -7.51 23.00
C SER A 202 -2.88 -7.59 24.32
N LYS A 203 -3.34 -8.79 24.71
CA LYS A 203 -4.10 -9.03 25.95
C LYS A 203 -3.23 -9.50 27.11
N LEU A 204 -2.00 -9.93 26.84
CA LEU A 204 -1.05 -10.33 27.86
C LEU A 204 -0.31 -9.09 28.38
N GLU A 205 -0.14 -8.99 29.71
CA GLU A 205 0.70 -7.97 30.33
C GLU A 205 2.19 -8.33 30.15
N LEU A 206 2.67 -8.20 28.91
CA LEU A 206 4.06 -8.46 28.54
C LEU A 206 4.90 -7.21 28.77
N ARG A 207 6.18 -7.42 29.09
CA ARG A 207 7.14 -6.31 29.14
C ARG A 207 7.31 -5.70 27.73
N PRO A 208 7.53 -4.39 27.60
CA PRO A 208 7.69 -3.73 26.30
C PRO A 208 8.82 -4.32 25.42
N ASP A 209 9.83 -4.92 26.04
CA ASP A 209 10.99 -5.56 25.40
C ASP A 209 10.81 -7.07 25.13
N HIS A 210 9.62 -7.64 25.40
CA HIS A 210 9.40 -9.08 25.29
C HIS A 210 9.55 -9.60 23.86
N GLY A 211 9.31 -8.75 22.84
CA GLY A 211 9.59 -9.09 21.44
C GLY A 211 8.72 -10.18 20.83
N LEU A 212 7.65 -10.63 21.50
CA LEU A 212 6.81 -11.74 21.05
C LEU A 212 6.10 -11.43 19.73
N GLU A 213 5.61 -10.20 19.57
CA GLU A 213 5.03 -9.73 18.30
C GLU A 213 6.04 -9.76 17.16
N GLY A 214 7.29 -9.38 17.44
CA GLY A 214 8.39 -9.44 16.49
C GLY A 214 8.72 -10.87 16.09
N LEU A 215 8.73 -11.79 17.05
CA LEU A 215 8.97 -13.22 16.82
C LEU A 215 7.84 -13.82 15.98
N ILE A 216 6.57 -13.58 16.33
CA ILE A 216 5.41 -14.06 15.57
C ILE A 216 5.50 -13.58 14.12
N ASN A 217 5.75 -12.27 13.91
CA ASN A 217 5.87 -11.75 12.56
C ASN A 217 7.01 -12.42 11.77
N THR A 218 8.19 -12.53 12.37
CA THR A 218 9.37 -13.15 11.73
C THR A 218 9.15 -14.62 11.41
N THR A 219 8.51 -15.38 12.32
CA THR A 219 8.15 -16.78 12.08
C THR A 219 7.18 -16.90 10.91
N TRP A 220 6.17 -16.02 10.82
CA TRP A 220 5.25 -16.03 9.69
C TRP A 220 5.94 -15.67 8.37
N THR A 221 6.89 -14.73 8.37
CA THR A 221 7.73 -14.45 7.19
C THR A 221 8.39 -15.73 6.69
N HIS A 222 9.05 -16.48 7.59
CA HIS A 222 9.72 -17.74 7.23
C HIS A 222 8.77 -18.82 6.73
N ILE A 223 7.56 -18.93 7.32
CA ILE A 223 6.54 -19.88 6.84
C ILE A 223 6.14 -19.54 5.40
N PHE A 224 5.83 -18.26 5.12
CA PHE A 224 5.44 -17.84 3.78
C PHE A 224 6.57 -17.99 2.74
N GLU A 225 7.81 -17.68 3.12
CA GLU A 225 8.99 -17.90 2.28
C GLU A 225 9.16 -19.39 1.95
N SER A 226 9.01 -20.26 2.95
CA SER A 226 9.13 -21.71 2.76
C SER A 226 8.04 -22.26 1.85
N LEU A 227 6.78 -21.85 2.07
CA LEU A 227 5.65 -22.26 1.22
C LEU A 227 5.86 -21.82 -0.24
N MET A 228 6.36 -20.60 -0.44
CA MET A 228 6.68 -20.10 -1.78
C MET A 228 7.82 -20.86 -2.44
N ALA A 229 8.91 -21.13 -1.70
CA ALA A 229 10.02 -21.95 -2.19
C ALA A 229 9.58 -23.37 -2.59
N SER A 230 8.60 -23.94 -1.88
CA SER A 230 8.00 -25.23 -2.19
C SER A 230 6.92 -25.20 -3.29
N LYS A 231 6.63 -24.04 -3.90
CA LYS A 231 5.52 -23.83 -4.86
C LYS A 231 4.13 -24.13 -4.27
N LEU A 232 4.00 -24.03 -2.95
CA LEU A 232 2.77 -24.22 -2.18
C LEU A 232 2.19 -22.89 -1.67
N GLY A 233 2.55 -21.76 -2.28
CA GLY A 233 2.08 -20.44 -1.87
C GLY A 233 0.65 -20.11 -2.28
N SER A 234 -0.23 -21.06 -2.61
CA SER A 234 -1.65 -20.77 -2.90
C SER A 234 -2.50 -20.80 -1.63
N THR A 235 -3.64 -20.10 -1.61
CA THR A 235 -4.56 -20.09 -0.46
C THR A 235 -4.99 -21.49 -0.05
N ASP A 236 -5.27 -22.37 -1.01
CA ASP A 236 -5.65 -23.77 -0.75
C ASP A 236 -4.55 -24.59 -0.06
N ASN A 237 -3.28 -24.19 -0.20
CA ASN A 237 -2.15 -24.87 0.44
C ASN A 237 -1.80 -24.21 1.79
N GLU A 238 -2.16 -22.95 2.00
CA GLU A 238 -2.07 -22.29 3.31
C GLU A 238 -3.12 -22.82 4.29
N ASP A 239 -4.24 -23.34 3.78
CA ASP A 239 -5.35 -23.91 4.56
C ASP A 239 -5.25 -25.44 4.79
N ARG A 240 -4.17 -26.10 4.36
CA ARG A 240 -3.95 -27.56 4.48
C ARG A 240 -2.85 -27.91 5.47
#